data_AF-A0A959E8S3-F1
#
_entry.id   AF-A0A959E8S3-F1
#
_cell.length_a   1.000
_cell.length_b   1.000
_cell.length_c   1.000
_cell.angle_alpha   90.00
_cell.angle_beta   90.00
_cell.angle_gamma   90.00
#
_symmetry.space_group_name_H-M   'P 1'
#
loop_
_entity.id
_entity.type
_entity.pdbx_description
1 polymer ?
#
loop_
_entity_poly.entity_id
_entity_poly.type
_entity_poly.pdbx_seq_one_letter_code
_entity_poly.pdbx_strand_id
1 'polypeptide(L)'
;MKQSNHEKYLIVIGGPTASGKTAFAIRLARHFGAAILSADSRQFYLEMNIGTAKPTETELAQAPHYLINSLSIEQEYSVGDFEREGMQLLNTLFQKNDIVILAGGAGLYIKALCEGLDAFPEVPPEVRAQVEEAYREKGLSYLQEELARADPDYYAEVDRQNPHRLIRAIAVFRASGRPFSSFRKEKKQIRPFTPIYIQLHWPRQELYQRINRRVEQMIALGLIEEARTLYPRRHLTALQTVGYQELFDYFDGKASQEEAIALIQRNSRRYAKRQLTWYRRDGHWKLFRPDDWELALQFIEAVRTGGLRLHYRKDASASQGSLGIQLLKNDQLQATLIYSERKREALLQGPFLQKPPDIWAGALLIHEAVLLADGRHLFAFSPTHTELFQNVGVVEGSAPESLPGWMADAWQVFQTQFPEARALRLKV
;
A
#
# COMPACT_ATOMS: atom_id res chain seq x y z
N MET A 1 13.70 34.59 13.94
CA MET A 1 13.23 33.91 12.72
C MET A 1 12.54 32.63 13.14
N LYS A 2 11.21 32.55 13.02
CA LYS A 2 10.49 31.28 13.20
C LYS A 2 10.74 30.46 11.94
N GLN A 3 11.48 29.34 12.04
CA GLN A 3 11.50 28.35 10.96
C GLN A 3 10.05 27.92 10.73
N SER A 4 9.51 28.13 9.53
CA SER A 4 8.27 27.49 9.13
C SER A 4 8.57 25.99 9.13
N ASN A 5 8.00 25.28 10.11
CA ASN A 5 8.12 23.84 10.23
C ASN A 5 7.24 23.22 9.13
N HIS A 6 7.70 23.25 7.87
CA HIS A 6 7.00 22.58 6.79
C HIS A 6 7.10 21.08 7.02
N GLU A 7 5.97 20.50 7.41
CA GLU A 7 5.83 19.08 7.64
C GLU A 7 6.13 18.32 6.35
N LYS A 8 7.00 17.31 6.45
CA LYS A 8 7.47 16.53 5.31
C LYS A 8 6.62 15.29 5.15
N TYR A 9 6.22 14.98 3.92
CA TYR A 9 5.26 13.92 3.64
C TYR A 9 5.86 12.87 2.70
N LEU A 10 5.76 11.60 3.11
CA LEU A 10 6.09 10.46 2.27
C LEU A 10 4.79 9.82 1.78
N ILE A 11 4.43 10.02 0.51
CA ILE A 11 3.25 9.37 -0.08
C ILE A 11 3.64 7.94 -0.45
N VAL A 12 3.10 6.98 0.29
CA VAL A 12 3.39 5.55 0.13
C VAL A 12 2.33 4.89 -0.73
N ILE A 13 2.72 4.45 -1.91
CA ILE A 13 1.87 3.76 -2.89
C ILE A 13 2.17 2.26 -2.87
N GLY A 14 1.30 1.54 -2.16
CA GLY A 14 1.27 0.08 -2.10
C GLY A 14 0.24 -0.52 -3.05
N GLY A 15 0.22 -1.85 -3.08
CA GLY A 15 -0.74 -2.64 -3.88
C GLY A 15 -0.09 -3.85 -4.55
N PRO A 16 -0.90 -4.83 -4.98
CA PRO A 16 -0.40 -6.05 -5.59
C PRO A 16 0.31 -5.77 -6.93
N THR A 17 1.08 -6.73 -7.45
CA THR A 17 1.57 -6.68 -8.83
C THR A 17 0.42 -6.48 -9.83
N ALA A 18 0.68 -5.82 -10.96
CA ALA A 18 -0.30 -5.43 -11.99
C ALA A 18 -1.42 -4.44 -11.56
N SER A 19 -1.32 -3.82 -10.38
CA SER A 19 -2.31 -2.83 -9.90
C SER A 19 -2.18 -1.42 -10.49
N GLY A 20 -1.10 -1.10 -11.20
CA GLY A 20 -0.90 0.23 -11.81
C GLY A 20 -0.08 1.22 -10.99
N LYS A 21 0.67 0.75 -9.97
CA LYS A 21 1.48 1.60 -9.07
C LYS A 21 2.42 2.56 -9.80
N THR A 22 3.15 2.09 -10.80
CA THR A 22 4.13 2.90 -11.55
C THR A 22 3.46 4.11 -12.20
N ALA A 23 2.42 3.88 -13.01
CA ALA A 23 1.69 4.96 -13.68
C ALA A 23 1.07 5.96 -12.68
N PHE A 24 0.50 5.45 -11.58
CA PHE A 24 -0.07 6.29 -10.53
C PHE A 24 0.99 7.12 -9.79
N ALA A 25 2.15 6.53 -9.49
CA ALA A 25 3.29 7.20 -8.88
C ALA A 25 3.85 8.31 -9.78
N ILE A 26 3.99 8.04 -11.09
CA ILE A 26 4.41 9.05 -12.07
C ILE A 26 3.41 10.20 -12.14
N ARG A 27 2.10 9.91 -12.14
CA ARG A 27 1.07 10.95 -12.14
C ARG A 27 1.14 11.82 -10.89
N LEU A 28 1.32 11.23 -9.71
CA LEU A 28 1.55 11.97 -8.46
C LEU A 28 2.84 12.78 -8.49
N ALA A 29 3.94 12.20 -8.98
CA ALA A 29 5.24 12.85 -9.05
C ALA A 29 5.20 14.10 -9.92
N ARG A 30 4.54 14.01 -11.08
CA ARG A 30 4.32 15.15 -11.97
C ARG A 30 3.41 16.22 -11.35
N HIS A 31 2.36 15.81 -10.64
CA HIS A 31 1.46 16.74 -9.96
C HIS A 31 2.16 17.53 -8.85
N PHE A 32 3.00 16.86 -8.07
CA PHE A 32 3.68 17.44 -6.90
C PHE A 32 5.10 17.95 -7.17
N GLY A 33 5.64 17.76 -8.37
CA GLY A 33 7.06 17.98 -8.65
C GLY A 33 7.98 17.12 -7.76
N ALA A 34 7.50 15.95 -7.35
CA ALA A 34 8.15 15.09 -6.36
C ALA A 34 8.99 13.98 -7.02
N ALA A 35 10.01 13.50 -6.30
CA ALA A 35 10.77 12.32 -6.70
C ALA A 35 10.06 11.03 -6.28
N ILE A 36 10.32 9.94 -7.01
CA ILE A 36 9.84 8.59 -6.70
C ILE A 36 11.01 7.73 -6.21
N LEU A 37 10.84 7.13 -5.04
CA LEU A 37 11.70 6.10 -4.49
C LEU A 37 11.05 4.73 -4.72
N SER A 38 11.74 3.80 -5.38
CA SER A 38 11.22 2.45 -5.58
C SER A 38 11.34 1.62 -4.30
N ALA A 39 10.26 0.95 -3.91
CA ALA A 39 10.22 -0.10 -2.88
C ALA A 39 9.83 -1.46 -3.50
N ASP A 40 10.40 -1.76 -4.68
CA ASP A 40 10.28 -3.06 -5.33
C ASP A 40 11.65 -3.75 -5.41
N SER A 41 11.86 -4.75 -4.55
CA SER A 41 13.16 -5.40 -4.35
C SER A 41 13.73 -6.10 -5.59
N ARG A 42 12.98 -6.20 -6.68
CA ARG A 42 13.47 -6.79 -7.94
C ARG A 42 13.80 -5.74 -9.00
N GLN A 43 13.23 -4.55 -8.91
CA GLN A 43 13.51 -3.45 -9.86
C GLN A 43 14.85 -2.75 -9.60
N PHE A 44 15.49 -3.06 -8.46
CA PHE A 44 16.81 -2.53 -8.12
C PHE A 44 17.89 -3.02 -9.07
N TYR A 45 17.73 -4.24 -9.60
CA TYR A 45 18.75 -4.94 -10.36
C TYR A 45 18.78 -4.52 -11.83
N LEU A 46 19.95 -4.11 -12.32
CA LEU A 46 20.23 -3.68 -13.69
C LEU A 46 19.81 -4.72 -14.72
N GLU A 47 20.15 -5.98 -14.47
CA GLU A 47 20.05 -7.06 -15.45
C GLU A 47 18.63 -7.65 -15.56
N MET A 48 17.72 -7.31 -14.65
CA MET A 48 16.36 -7.86 -14.58
C MET A 48 15.32 -6.82 -14.99
N ASN A 49 14.85 -6.83 -16.24
CA ASN A 49 13.96 -5.79 -16.80
C ASN A 49 12.52 -6.29 -17.00
N ILE A 50 12.34 -7.25 -17.91
CA ILE A 50 11.03 -7.71 -18.37
C ILE A 50 10.34 -8.47 -17.25
N GLY A 51 11.02 -9.44 -16.63
CA GLY A 51 10.42 -10.31 -15.60
C GLY A 51 10.04 -9.56 -14.33
N THR A 52 10.62 -8.39 -14.08
CA THR A 52 10.37 -7.56 -12.90
C THR A 52 9.34 -6.45 -13.16
N ALA A 53 8.86 -6.32 -14.41
CA ALA A 53 8.05 -5.19 -14.86
C ALA A 53 8.68 -3.86 -14.45
N LYS A 54 9.98 -3.72 -14.70
CA LYS A 54 10.71 -2.47 -14.49
C LYS A 54 10.07 -1.37 -15.35
N PRO A 55 9.92 -0.13 -14.82
CA PRO A 55 9.46 0.98 -15.63
C PRO A 55 10.34 1.14 -16.87
N THR A 56 9.71 1.37 -18.01
CA THR A 56 10.38 1.63 -19.29
C THR A 56 11.16 2.94 -19.24
N GLU A 57 12.10 3.14 -20.16
CA GLU A 57 12.84 4.41 -20.28
C GLU A 57 11.89 5.62 -20.45
N THR A 58 10.79 5.45 -21.19
CA THR A 58 9.75 6.47 -21.35
C THR A 58 9.00 6.78 -20.05
N GLU A 59 8.79 5.79 -19.19
CA GLU A 59 8.21 6.01 -17.85
C GLU A 59 9.23 6.64 -16.89
N LEU A 60 10.48 6.19 -16.92
CA LEU A 60 11.57 6.74 -16.10
C LEU A 60 11.88 8.21 -16.46
N ALA A 61 11.71 8.60 -17.73
CA ALA A 61 11.89 9.98 -18.17
C ALA A 61 10.80 10.94 -17.68
N GLN A 62 9.63 10.44 -17.23
CA GLN A 62 8.51 11.29 -16.82
C GLN A 62 8.62 11.84 -15.40
N ALA A 63 9.47 11.26 -14.55
CA ALA A 63 9.72 11.71 -13.20
C ALA A 63 11.06 11.15 -12.67
N PRO A 64 11.78 11.84 -11.76
CA PRO A 64 12.98 11.28 -11.14
C PRO A 64 12.65 10.01 -10.34
N HIS A 65 13.31 8.91 -10.69
CA HIS A 65 13.19 7.62 -9.97
C HIS A 65 14.52 7.28 -9.29
N TYR A 66 14.44 6.76 -8.07
CA TYR A 66 15.57 6.31 -7.28
C TYR A 66 15.44 4.83 -6.92
N LEU A 67 16.59 4.18 -6.74
CA LEU A 67 16.73 2.74 -6.45
C LEU A 67 16.20 1.81 -7.54
N ILE A 68 15.99 2.30 -8.76
CA ILE A 68 15.80 1.46 -9.94
C ILE A 68 17.13 1.41 -10.68
N ASN A 69 17.55 0.24 -11.15
CA ASN A 69 18.85 0.08 -11.82
C ASN A 69 20.04 0.53 -10.95
N SER A 70 19.95 0.38 -9.63
CA SER A 70 20.99 0.82 -8.70
C SER A 70 21.98 -0.28 -8.32
N LEU A 71 21.69 -1.54 -8.65
CA LEU A 71 22.47 -2.70 -8.22
C LEU A 71 22.66 -3.69 -9.36
N SER A 72 23.76 -4.46 -9.33
CA SER A 72 23.91 -5.70 -10.09
C SER A 72 23.30 -6.87 -9.32
N ILE A 73 22.77 -7.88 -10.02
CA ILE A 73 22.33 -9.15 -9.42
C ILE A 73 23.43 -9.88 -8.64
N GLU A 74 24.70 -9.57 -8.87
CA GLU A 74 25.85 -10.15 -8.16
C GLU A 74 26.11 -9.48 -6.80
N GLN A 75 25.46 -8.35 -6.53
CA GLN A 75 25.60 -7.63 -5.26
C GLN A 75 24.58 -8.12 -4.23
N GLU A 76 25.06 -8.39 -3.01
CA GLU A 76 24.18 -8.63 -1.87
C GLU A 76 23.47 -7.34 -1.48
N TYR A 77 22.16 -7.45 -1.23
CA TYR A 77 21.36 -6.31 -0.80
C TYR A 77 20.23 -6.76 0.12
N SER A 78 20.28 -6.29 1.36
CA SER A 78 19.30 -6.60 2.39
C SER A 78 18.25 -5.49 2.53
N VAL A 79 17.18 -5.79 3.25
CA VAL A 79 16.19 -4.78 3.65
C VAL A 79 16.80 -3.71 4.57
N GLY A 80 17.85 -4.04 5.33
CA GLY A 80 18.57 -3.08 6.17
C GLY A 80 19.40 -2.10 5.35
N ASP A 81 20.01 -2.58 4.26
CA ASP A 81 20.71 -1.71 3.29
C ASP A 81 19.73 -0.74 2.65
N PHE A 82 18.57 -1.24 2.21
CA PHE A 82 17.48 -0.42 1.68
C PHE A 82 16.99 0.65 2.65
N GLU A 83 16.77 0.31 3.92
CA GLU A 83 16.36 1.28 4.93
C GLU A 83 17.40 2.40 5.06
N ARG A 84 18.68 2.04 5.22
CA ARG A 84 19.77 3.00 5.43
C ARG A 84 19.96 3.91 4.22
N GLU A 85 20.06 3.34 3.03
CA GLU A 85 20.22 4.10 1.78
C GLU A 85 18.97 4.94 1.47
N GLY A 86 17.79 4.35 1.62
CA GLY A 86 16.51 5.05 1.43
C GLY A 86 16.36 6.24 2.37
N MET A 87 16.75 6.11 3.64
CA MET A 87 16.72 7.23 4.59
C MET A 87 17.70 8.35 4.22
N GLN A 88 18.90 8.02 3.72
CA GLN A 88 19.87 9.00 3.23
C GLN A 88 19.33 9.74 1.99
N LEU A 89 18.72 9.02 1.06
CA LEU A 89 18.06 9.60 -0.10
C LEU A 89 16.90 10.52 0.32
N LEU A 90 16.02 10.07 1.21
CA LEU A 90 14.91 10.88 1.71
C LEU A 90 15.41 12.18 2.34
N ASN A 91 16.46 12.14 3.17
CA ASN A 91 17.05 13.35 3.75
C ASN A 91 17.50 14.37 2.68
N THR A 92 17.99 13.89 1.54
CA THR A 92 18.44 14.74 0.43
C THR A 92 17.26 15.25 -0.40
N LEU A 93 16.31 14.37 -0.72
CA LEU A 93 15.13 14.69 -1.52
C LEU A 93 14.24 15.71 -0.81
N PHE A 94 14.09 15.54 0.50
CA PHE A 94 13.31 16.45 1.32
C PHE A 94 13.90 17.85 1.41
N GLN A 95 15.18 18.07 1.12
CA GLN A 95 15.74 19.44 1.00
C GLN A 95 15.21 20.18 -0.22
N LYS A 96 14.73 19.46 -1.24
CA LYS A 96 14.27 20.03 -2.52
C LYS A 96 12.74 20.12 -2.60
N ASN A 97 12.03 19.17 -2.01
CA ASN A 97 10.57 19.12 -2.01
C ASN A 97 10.07 18.51 -0.69
N ASP A 98 9.05 19.08 -0.07
CA ASP A 98 8.45 18.53 1.16
C ASP A 98 7.67 17.23 0.92
N ILE A 99 7.47 16.84 -0.34
CA ILE A 99 6.82 15.60 -0.74
C ILE A 99 7.81 14.70 -1.46
N VAL A 100 7.86 13.45 -1.04
CA VAL A 100 8.48 12.36 -1.77
C VAL A 100 7.48 11.22 -1.91
N ILE A 101 7.58 10.45 -2.98
CA ILE A 101 6.71 9.30 -3.25
C ILE A 101 7.51 8.02 -3.07
N LEU A 102 7.00 7.10 -2.27
CA LEU A 102 7.52 5.73 -2.16
C LEU A 102 6.56 4.81 -2.93
N ALA A 103 7.01 4.13 -3.98
CA ALA A 103 6.16 3.26 -4.78
C ALA A 103 6.71 1.83 -4.82
N GLY A 104 5.91 0.84 -4.45
CA GLY A 104 6.42 -0.54 -4.45
C GLY A 104 5.44 -1.61 -3.98
N GLY A 105 5.80 -2.87 -4.27
CA GLY A 105 5.04 -4.04 -3.84
C GLY A 105 5.66 -4.79 -2.67
N ALA A 106 6.88 -4.44 -2.24
CA ALA A 106 7.60 -5.16 -1.21
C ALA A 106 7.25 -4.61 0.18
N GLY A 107 6.21 -5.18 0.79
CA GLY A 107 5.68 -4.69 2.07
C GLY A 107 6.70 -4.62 3.21
N LEU A 108 7.67 -5.54 3.25
CA LEU A 108 8.75 -5.50 4.24
C LEU A 108 9.70 -4.31 4.03
N TYR A 109 9.98 -3.93 2.78
CA TYR A 109 10.83 -2.78 2.44
C TYR A 109 10.12 -1.46 2.78
N ILE A 110 8.83 -1.36 2.42
CA ILE A 110 7.98 -0.23 2.82
C ILE A 110 7.96 -0.08 4.35
N LYS A 111 7.74 -1.18 5.07
CA LYS A 111 7.73 -1.18 6.54
C LYS A 111 9.06 -0.75 7.10
N ALA A 112 10.17 -1.29 6.61
CA ALA A 112 11.52 -0.93 7.07
C ALA A 112 11.77 0.57 6.92
N LEU A 113 11.46 1.14 5.76
CA LEU A 113 11.67 2.57 5.53
C LEU A 113 10.76 3.44 6.38
N CYS A 114 9.49 3.08 6.55
CA CYS A 114 8.52 3.92 7.28
C CYS A 114 8.55 3.74 8.80
N GLU A 115 8.86 2.54 9.30
CA GLU A 115 8.75 2.20 10.72
C GLU A 115 10.10 1.80 11.34
N GLY A 116 11.12 1.58 10.53
CA GLY A 116 12.41 1.07 10.97
C GLY A 116 12.46 -0.43 11.13
N LEU A 117 13.68 -0.95 11.26
CA LEU A 117 13.94 -2.32 11.61
C LEU A 117 14.50 -2.42 13.03
N ASP A 118 14.23 -3.56 13.67
CA ASP A 118 14.94 -3.95 14.88
C ASP A 118 16.42 -4.20 14.54
N ALA A 119 17.30 -3.72 15.41
CA ALA A 119 18.73 -3.92 15.26
C ALA A 119 19.11 -5.36 15.66
N PHE A 120 19.63 -6.10 14.69
CA PHE A 120 20.21 -7.43 14.90
C PHE A 120 21.75 -7.34 14.83
N PRO A 121 22.47 -8.20 15.56
CA PRO A 121 23.91 -8.30 15.44
C PRO A 121 24.28 -8.81 14.04
N GLU A 122 25.46 -8.42 13.58
CA GLU A 122 26.04 -8.97 12.37
C GLU A 122 26.33 -10.47 12.59
N VAL A 123 25.94 -11.29 11.62
CA VAL A 123 26.13 -12.74 11.67
C VAL A 123 27.26 -13.08 10.70
N PRO A 124 28.41 -13.59 11.18
CA PRO A 124 29.50 -13.98 10.31
C PRO A 124 29.03 -15.02 9.27
N PRO A 125 29.45 -14.91 8.00
CA PRO A 125 29.05 -15.83 6.94
C PRO A 125 29.30 -17.30 7.30
N GLU A 126 30.38 -17.59 8.04
CA GLU A 126 30.77 -18.93 8.47
C GLU A 126 29.74 -19.53 9.43
N VAL A 127 29.21 -18.74 10.37
CA VAL A 127 28.18 -19.19 11.33
C VAL A 127 26.92 -19.58 10.57
N ARG A 128 26.52 -18.76 9.58
CA ARG A 128 25.37 -19.07 8.75
C ARG A 128 25.59 -20.32 7.90
N ALA A 129 26.75 -20.45 7.28
CA ALA A 129 27.12 -21.61 6.47
C ALA A 129 27.09 -22.90 7.29
N GLN A 130 27.56 -22.88 8.55
CA GLN A 130 27.49 -24.03 9.46
C GLN A 130 26.06 -24.46 9.77
N VAL A 131 25.14 -23.51 9.97
CA VAL A 131 23.72 -23.81 10.23
C VAL A 131 23.05 -24.36 8.96
N GLU A 132 23.37 -23.80 7.80
CA GLU A 132 22.88 -24.27 6.50
C GLU A 132 23.41 -25.67 6.16
N GLU A 133 24.67 -25.98 6.47
CA GLU A 133 25.22 -27.33 6.31
C GLU A 133 24.53 -28.33 7.24
N ALA A 134 24.37 -27.99 8.52
CA ALA A 134 23.68 -28.86 9.46
C ALA A 134 22.22 -29.11 9.05
N TYR A 135 21.56 -28.13 8.41
CA TYR A 135 20.25 -28.33 7.80
C TYR A 135 20.28 -29.28 6.60
N ARG A 136 21.28 -29.18 5.72
CA ARG A 136 21.44 -30.12 4.60
C ARG A 136 21.62 -31.56 5.07
N GLU A 137 22.43 -31.77 6.10
CA GLU A 137 22.76 -33.10 6.62
C GLU A 137 21.62 -33.70 7.47
N LYS A 138 21.02 -32.90 8.35
CA LYS A 138 20.13 -33.39 9.42
C LYS A 138 18.65 -33.03 9.21
N GLY A 139 18.37 -32.17 8.22
CA GLY A 139 17.02 -31.78 7.86
C GLY A 139 16.36 -30.79 8.81
N LEU A 140 15.05 -30.59 8.59
CA LEU A 140 14.25 -29.57 9.28
C LEU A 140 14.07 -29.84 10.78
N SER A 141 13.96 -31.09 11.18
CA SER A 141 13.79 -31.49 12.59
C SER A 141 14.94 -30.98 13.46
N TYR A 142 16.17 -31.04 12.94
CA TYR A 142 17.35 -30.50 13.61
C TYR A 142 17.22 -29.00 13.90
N LEU A 143 16.82 -28.20 12.91
CA LEU A 143 16.60 -26.77 13.10
C LEU A 143 15.48 -26.49 14.11
N GLN A 144 14.41 -27.29 14.07
CA GLN A 144 13.30 -27.14 15.00
C GLN A 144 13.73 -27.42 16.44
N GLU A 145 14.44 -28.52 16.67
CA GLU A 145 14.92 -28.90 18.01
C GLU A 145 15.97 -27.93 18.56
N GLU A 146 16.88 -27.45 17.71
CA GLU A 146 17.87 -26.47 18.14
C GLU A 146 17.23 -25.13 18.49
N LEU A 147 16.32 -24.63 17.65
CA LEU A 147 15.65 -23.37 17.94
C LEU A 147 14.75 -23.49 19.18
N ALA A 148 14.04 -24.61 19.36
CA ALA A 148 13.22 -24.83 20.55
C ALA A 148 14.04 -24.79 21.86
N ARG A 149 15.32 -25.20 21.82
CA ARG A 149 16.24 -25.12 22.96
C ARG A 149 16.85 -23.71 23.11
N ALA A 150 17.22 -23.07 22.01
CA ALA A 150 17.92 -21.78 22.01
C ALA A 150 16.99 -20.59 22.31
N ASP A 151 15.76 -20.62 21.80
CA ASP A 151 14.80 -19.53 21.87
C ASP A 151 13.35 -20.06 21.86
N PRO A 152 12.86 -20.58 23.01
CA PRO A 152 11.51 -21.13 23.12
C PRO A 152 10.42 -20.12 22.75
N ASP A 153 10.63 -18.84 23.09
CA ASP A 153 9.68 -17.76 22.83
C ASP A 153 9.49 -17.54 21.33
N TYR A 154 10.59 -17.39 20.58
CA TYR A 154 10.50 -17.25 19.12
C TYR A 154 10.01 -18.54 18.46
N TYR A 155 10.37 -19.72 18.98
CA TYR A 155 9.89 -21.00 18.47
C TYR A 155 8.37 -21.17 18.57
N ALA A 156 7.73 -20.55 19.56
CA ALA A 156 6.27 -20.54 19.72
C ALA A 156 5.57 -19.79 18.58
N GLU A 157 6.18 -18.72 18.07
CA GLU A 157 5.59 -17.80 17.09
C GLU A 157 5.98 -18.08 15.63
N VAL A 158 7.21 -18.56 15.41
CA VAL A 158 7.77 -18.69 14.08
C VAL A 158 7.07 -19.79 13.27
N ASP A 159 7.03 -19.61 11.95
CA ASP A 159 6.65 -20.67 11.04
C ASP A 159 7.73 -21.76 11.05
N ARG A 160 7.47 -22.83 11.80
CA ARG A 160 8.39 -23.98 11.99
C ARG A 160 8.64 -24.78 10.72
N GLN A 161 7.86 -24.56 9.66
CA GLN A 161 8.04 -25.19 8.36
C GLN A 161 8.90 -24.33 7.41
N ASN A 162 9.36 -23.16 7.87
CA ASN A 162 10.18 -22.26 7.07
C ASN A 162 11.66 -22.33 7.48
N PRO A 163 12.49 -23.14 6.81
CA PRO A 163 13.89 -23.34 7.20
C PRO A 163 14.69 -22.04 7.21
N HIS A 164 14.44 -21.11 6.29
CA HIS A 164 15.13 -19.82 6.26
C HIS A 164 14.92 -18.99 7.54
N ARG A 165 13.71 -19.03 8.13
CA ARG A 165 13.43 -18.33 9.39
C ARG A 165 14.14 -18.98 10.57
N LEU A 166 14.19 -20.31 10.60
CA LEU A 166 14.88 -21.06 11.65
C LEU A 166 16.39 -20.86 11.57
N ILE A 167 16.98 -21.01 10.37
CA ILE A 167 18.40 -20.77 10.09
C ILE A 167 18.79 -19.37 10.55
N ARG A 168 18.01 -18.33 10.19
CA ARG A 168 18.30 -16.96 10.60
C ARG A 168 18.32 -16.81 12.12
N ALA A 169 17.33 -17.34 12.82
CA ALA A 169 17.24 -17.20 14.28
C ALA A 169 18.37 -17.95 15.00
N ILE A 170 18.66 -19.17 14.57
CA ILE A 170 19.78 -19.97 15.08
C ILE A 170 21.12 -19.28 14.82
N ALA A 171 21.32 -18.75 13.61
CA ALA A 171 22.57 -18.07 13.26
C ALA A 171 22.78 -16.81 14.10
N VAL A 172 21.73 -16.02 14.35
CA VAL A 172 21.78 -14.87 15.28
C VAL A 172 22.11 -15.33 16.70
N PHE A 173 21.47 -16.40 17.18
CA PHE A 173 21.73 -16.95 18.51
C PHE A 173 23.19 -17.40 18.65
N ARG A 174 23.70 -18.18 17.68
CA ARG A 174 25.08 -18.66 17.68
C ARG A 174 26.11 -17.53 17.59
N ALA A 175 25.84 -16.50 16.79
CA ALA A 175 26.74 -15.36 16.63
C ALA A 175 26.78 -14.45 17.87
N SER A 176 25.64 -14.27 18.55
CA SER A 176 25.51 -13.28 19.64
C SER A 176 25.44 -13.86 21.05
N GLY A 177 25.22 -15.16 21.19
CA GLY A 177 24.92 -15.84 22.45
C GLY A 177 23.55 -15.49 23.05
N ARG A 178 22.73 -14.70 22.35
CA ARG A 178 21.43 -14.20 22.85
C ARG A 178 20.27 -14.69 21.98
N PRO A 179 19.09 -15.00 22.57
CA PRO A 179 17.91 -15.40 21.82
C PRO A 179 17.51 -14.35 20.76
N PHE A 180 17.01 -14.81 19.60
CA PHE A 180 16.53 -13.96 18.51
C PHE A 180 15.37 -13.06 18.96
N SER A 181 14.46 -13.60 19.78
CA SER A 181 13.36 -12.89 20.45
C SER A 181 13.85 -11.69 21.24
N SER A 182 15.03 -11.74 21.86
CA SER A 182 15.57 -10.63 22.65
C SER A 182 15.96 -9.38 21.84
N PHE A 183 16.06 -9.51 20.52
CA PHE A 183 16.32 -8.40 19.59
C PHE A 183 15.04 -7.85 18.96
N ARG A 184 13.92 -8.60 18.98
CA ARG A 184 12.62 -8.15 18.47
C ARG A 184 11.97 -7.21 19.48
N LYS A 185 12.30 -5.92 19.41
CA LYS A 185 11.73 -4.91 20.30
C LYS A 185 10.41 -4.35 19.77
N GLU A 186 10.11 -4.58 18.49
CA GLU A 186 8.91 -4.10 17.78
C GLU A 186 8.66 -2.59 17.94
N LYS A 187 9.71 -1.82 18.25
CA LYS A 187 9.61 -0.38 18.43
C LYS A 187 9.66 0.31 17.08
N LYS A 188 8.57 0.97 16.71
CA LYS A 188 8.56 1.88 15.56
C LYS A 188 9.55 3.02 15.81
N GLN A 189 10.48 3.19 14.90
CA GLN A 189 11.40 4.32 14.89
C GLN A 189 10.66 5.59 14.48
N ILE A 190 11.01 6.72 15.10
CA ILE A 190 10.48 8.03 14.70
C ILE A 190 11.15 8.42 13.39
N ARG A 191 10.35 8.77 12.37
CA ARG A 191 10.83 9.23 11.07
C ARG A 191 10.68 10.75 10.93
N PRO A 192 11.56 11.44 10.19
CA PRO A 192 11.50 12.89 9.96
C PRO A 192 10.45 13.27 8.90
N PHE A 193 9.41 12.45 8.73
CA PHE A 193 8.34 12.63 7.77
C PHE A 193 7.07 11.92 8.23
N THR A 194 5.92 12.39 7.74
CA THR A 194 4.61 11.81 7.96
C THR A 194 4.23 10.94 6.75
N PRO A 195 4.12 9.61 6.89
CA PRO A 195 3.74 8.74 5.79
C PRO A 195 2.23 8.80 5.51
N ILE A 196 1.86 8.87 4.23
CA ILE A 196 0.47 8.82 3.74
C ILE A 196 0.30 7.54 2.94
N TYR A 197 -0.45 6.57 3.47
CA TYR A 197 -0.55 5.23 2.88
C TYR A 197 -1.75 5.07 1.96
N ILE A 198 -1.44 4.79 0.69
CA ILE A 198 -2.41 4.50 -0.37
C ILE A 198 -2.15 3.12 -0.91
N GLN A 199 -3.19 2.31 -1.01
CA GLN A 199 -3.14 1.01 -1.65
C GLN A 199 -4.02 1.02 -2.90
N LEU A 200 -3.40 0.77 -4.05
CA LEU A 200 -4.16 0.53 -5.28
C LEU A 200 -4.87 -0.81 -5.22
N HIS A 201 -6.16 -0.80 -5.52
CA HIS A 201 -7.07 -1.90 -5.38
C HIS A 201 -7.78 -2.22 -6.71
N TRP A 202 -8.03 -3.51 -6.91
CA TRP A 202 -8.80 -4.07 -8.01
C TRP A 202 -9.64 -5.24 -7.47
N PRO A 203 -10.88 -5.44 -7.95
CA PRO A 203 -11.61 -6.67 -7.74
C PRO A 203 -10.76 -7.88 -8.11
N ARG A 204 -10.86 -8.96 -7.34
CA ARG A 204 -9.93 -10.10 -7.44
C ARG A 204 -9.89 -10.71 -8.85
N GLN A 205 -11.03 -10.82 -9.52
CA GLN A 205 -11.11 -11.38 -10.87
C GLN A 205 -10.40 -10.48 -11.88
N GLU A 206 -10.66 -9.16 -11.85
CA GLU A 206 -9.97 -8.17 -12.69
C GLU A 206 -8.45 -8.20 -12.46
N LEU A 207 -8.01 -8.24 -11.18
CA LEU A 207 -6.60 -8.33 -10.85
C LEU A 207 -5.94 -9.57 -11.46
N TYR A 208 -6.62 -10.72 -11.42
CA TYR A 208 -6.08 -11.96 -11.96
C TYR A 208 -6.00 -11.94 -13.49
N GLN A 209 -7.00 -11.38 -14.17
CA GLN A 209 -6.96 -11.17 -15.61
C GLN A 209 -5.81 -10.24 -16.01
N ARG A 210 -5.62 -9.13 -15.28
CA ARG A 210 -4.50 -8.20 -15.48
C ARG A 210 -3.15 -8.88 -15.30
N ILE A 211 -3.00 -9.73 -14.27
CA ILE A 211 -1.78 -10.51 -14.04
C ILE A 211 -1.51 -11.45 -15.23
N ASN A 212 -2.51 -12.19 -15.69
CA ASN A 212 -2.35 -13.14 -16.79
C ASN A 212 -1.93 -12.44 -18.08
N ARG A 213 -2.65 -11.37 -18.45
CA ARG A 213 -2.34 -10.54 -19.61
C ARG A 213 -0.94 -9.94 -19.52
N ARG A 214 -0.51 -9.53 -18.32
CA ARG A 214 0.85 -9.00 -18.11
C ARG A 214 1.91 -10.07 -18.37
N VAL A 215 1.68 -11.31 -17.95
CA VAL A 215 2.62 -12.41 -18.24
C VAL A 215 2.68 -12.68 -19.73
N GLU A 216 1.54 -12.72 -20.43
CA GLU A 216 1.51 -12.86 -21.89
C GLU A 216 2.31 -11.75 -22.59
N GLN A 217 2.14 -10.50 -22.14
CA GLN A 217 2.91 -9.36 -22.62
C GLN A 217 4.42 -9.51 -22.35
N MET A 218 4.81 -9.97 -21.16
CA MET A 218 6.22 -10.23 -20.84
C MET A 218 6.83 -11.27 -21.77
N ILE A 219 6.11 -12.36 -22.06
CA ILE A 219 6.57 -13.38 -23.02
C ILE A 219 6.73 -12.75 -24.40
N ALA A 220 5.75 -11.98 -24.88
CA ALA A 220 5.83 -11.30 -26.17
C ALA A 220 6.97 -10.27 -26.26
N LEU A 221 7.38 -9.68 -25.13
CA LEU A 221 8.50 -8.73 -25.04
C LEU A 221 9.88 -9.41 -24.95
N GLY A 222 9.94 -10.74 -24.89
CA GLY A 222 11.21 -11.48 -24.84
C GLY A 222 11.66 -11.89 -23.44
N LEU A 223 10.73 -12.14 -22.51
CA LEU A 223 11.08 -12.64 -21.16
C LEU A 223 11.86 -13.96 -21.20
N ILE A 224 11.59 -14.84 -22.16
CA ILE A 224 12.28 -16.14 -22.28
C ILE A 224 13.76 -15.91 -22.62
N GLU A 225 14.03 -14.99 -23.52
CA GLU A 225 15.35 -14.57 -23.95
C GLU A 225 16.11 -13.90 -22.81
N GLU A 226 15.49 -12.97 -22.09
CA GLU A 226 16.06 -12.37 -20.88
C GLU A 226 16.39 -13.43 -19.83
N ALA A 227 15.48 -14.38 -19.56
CA ALA A 227 15.75 -15.45 -18.61
C ALA A 227 16.91 -16.35 -19.08
N ARG A 228 17.03 -16.59 -20.39
CA ARG A 228 18.11 -17.41 -20.95
C ARG A 228 19.49 -16.77 -20.74
N THR A 229 19.62 -15.45 -20.87
CA THR A 229 20.90 -14.75 -20.61
C THR A 229 21.28 -14.79 -19.12
N LEU A 230 20.29 -14.84 -18.23
CA LEU A 230 20.48 -14.87 -16.78
C LEU A 230 20.62 -16.29 -16.21
N TYR A 231 20.27 -17.33 -16.97
CA TYR A 231 20.28 -18.71 -16.53
C TYR A 231 21.62 -19.23 -15.96
N PRO A 232 22.81 -18.84 -16.49
CA PRO A 232 24.09 -19.21 -15.87
C PRO A 232 24.21 -18.76 -14.41
N ARG A 233 23.51 -17.68 -14.03
CA ARG A 233 23.51 -17.08 -12.69
C ARG A 233 22.29 -17.48 -11.85
N ARG A 234 21.47 -18.45 -12.28
CA ARG A 234 20.19 -18.84 -11.63
C ARG A 234 20.26 -19.15 -10.12
N HIS A 235 21.44 -19.44 -9.59
CA HIS A 235 21.66 -19.69 -8.17
C HIS A 235 21.58 -18.43 -7.30
N LEU A 236 21.70 -17.23 -7.87
CA LEU A 236 21.67 -15.96 -7.14
C LEU A 236 20.27 -15.65 -6.58
N THR A 237 20.21 -15.12 -5.35
CA THR A 237 18.96 -14.80 -4.64
C THR A 237 18.08 -13.78 -5.37
N ALA A 238 18.67 -12.90 -6.17
CA ALA A 238 17.94 -11.95 -7.02
C ALA A 238 17.02 -12.69 -8.02
N LEU A 239 17.53 -13.78 -8.61
CA LEU A 239 16.87 -14.58 -9.64
C LEU A 239 15.94 -15.67 -9.09
N GLN A 240 15.99 -15.92 -7.78
CA GLN A 240 15.02 -16.74 -7.06
C GLN A 240 13.69 -15.99 -6.87
N THR A 241 13.04 -15.64 -7.99
CA THR A 241 11.75 -14.93 -8.02
C THR A 241 10.82 -15.49 -9.11
N VAL A 242 9.53 -15.21 -8.98
CA VAL A 242 8.50 -15.60 -9.95
C VAL A 242 8.82 -14.98 -11.31
N GLY A 243 8.66 -15.75 -12.38
CA GLY A 243 9.02 -15.37 -13.75
C GLY A 243 10.27 -16.12 -14.20
N TYR A 244 11.35 -16.03 -13.41
CA TYR A 244 12.65 -16.62 -13.77
C TYR A 244 12.76 -18.08 -13.33
N GLN A 245 12.35 -18.43 -12.11
CA GLN A 245 12.44 -19.81 -11.61
C GLN A 245 11.69 -20.80 -12.50
N GLU A 246 10.48 -20.44 -12.91
CA GLU A 246 9.66 -21.28 -13.78
C GLU A 246 10.30 -21.47 -15.17
N LEU A 247 10.96 -20.45 -15.70
CA LEU A 247 11.69 -20.56 -16.98
C LEU A 247 12.98 -21.35 -16.84
N PHE A 248 13.66 -21.27 -15.69
CA PHE A 248 14.83 -22.09 -15.42
C PHE A 248 14.45 -23.57 -15.33
N ASP A 249 13.31 -23.92 -14.74
CA ASP A 249 12.79 -25.29 -14.77
C ASP A 249 12.48 -25.77 -16.19
N TYR A 250 11.98 -24.90 -17.06
CA TYR A 250 11.84 -25.20 -18.49
C TYR A 250 13.19 -25.44 -19.17
N PHE A 251 14.20 -24.60 -18.91
CA PHE A 251 15.55 -24.79 -19.46
C PHE A 251 16.25 -26.05 -18.95
N ASP A 252 15.91 -26.48 -17.73
CA ASP A 252 16.36 -27.75 -17.13
C ASP A 252 15.60 -28.98 -17.67
N GLY A 253 14.59 -28.80 -18.53
CA GLY A 253 13.75 -29.89 -19.06
C GLY A 253 12.76 -30.48 -18.04
N LYS A 254 12.50 -29.78 -16.93
CA LYS A 254 11.57 -30.23 -15.87
C LYS A 254 10.10 -29.87 -16.15
N ALA A 255 9.87 -28.97 -17.10
CA ALA A 255 8.54 -28.52 -17.52
C ALA A 255 8.57 -28.13 -19.00
N SER A 256 7.43 -28.15 -19.68
CA SER A 256 7.28 -27.56 -21.01
C SER A 256 7.28 -26.01 -20.95
N GLN A 257 7.45 -25.36 -22.10
CA GLN A 257 7.35 -23.90 -22.17
C GLN A 257 5.95 -23.40 -21.76
N GLU A 258 4.91 -24.08 -22.23
CA GLU A 258 3.51 -23.79 -21.91
C GLU A 258 3.23 -23.98 -20.42
N GLU A 259 3.77 -25.05 -19.83
CA GLU A 259 3.67 -25.30 -18.39
C GLU A 259 4.38 -24.21 -17.59
N ALA A 260 5.59 -23.80 -17.97
CA ALA A 260 6.31 -22.72 -17.32
C ALA A 260 5.51 -21.41 -17.36
N ILE A 261 4.94 -21.03 -18.51
CA ILE A 261 4.09 -19.83 -18.63
C ILE A 261 2.87 -19.91 -17.71
N ALA A 262 2.18 -21.05 -17.68
CA ALA A 262 1.04 -21.27 -16.79
C ALA A 262 1.44 -21.18 -15.30
N LEU A 263 2.61 -21.69 -14.95
CA LEU A 263 3.18 -21.60 -13.60
C LEU A 263 3.51 -20.15 -13.23
N ILE A 264 4.08 -19.34 -14.13
CA ILE A 264 4.35 -17.91 -13.90
C ILE A 264 3.05 -17.17 -13.60
N GLN A 265 2.01 -17.39 -14.40
CA GLN A 265 0.70 -16.77 -14.15
C GLN A 265 0.15 -17.18 -12.78
N ARG A 266 0.16 -18.49 -12.45
CA ARG A 266 -0.31 -19.01 -11.17
C ARG A 266 0.46 -18.43 -9.99
N ASN A 267 1.78 -18.45 -10.05
CA ASN A 267 2.65 -18.02 -8.97
C ASN A 267 2.63 -16.49 -8.81
N SER A 268 2.43 -15.73 -9.89
CA SER A 268 2.17 -14.29 -9.85
C SER A 268 0.86 -13.96 -9.13
N ARG A 269 -0.22 -14.72 -9.37
CA ARG A 269 -1.49 -14.60 -8.60
C ARG A 269 -1.30 -14.94 -7.12
N ARG A 270 -0.52 -15.98 -6.82
CA ARG A 270 -0.17 -16.34 -5.42
C ARG A 270 0.64 -15.23 -4.75
N TYR A 271 1.58 -14.61 -5.47
CA TYR A 271 2.34 -13.46 -4.97
C TYR A 271 1.44 -12.26 -4.70
N ALA A 272 0.55 -11.90 -5.62
CA ALA A 272 -0.45 -10.85 -5.42
C ALA A 272 -1.33 -11.11 -4.19
N LYS A 273 -1.77 -12.36 -3.96
CA LYS A 273 -2.52 -12.75 -2.75
C LYS A 273 -1.69 -12.51 -1.48
N ARG A 274 -0.39 -12.85 -1.47
CA ARG A 274 0.50 -12.58 -0.34
C ARG A 274 0.64 -11.08 -0.07
N GLN A 275 0.79 -10.27 -1.12
CA GLN A 275 0.84 -8.80 -1.00
C GLN A 275 -0.46 -8.25 -0.40
N LEU A 276 -1.63 -8.67 -0.89
CA LEU A 276 -2.92 -8.27 -0.32
C LEU A 276 -3.08 -8.70 1.15
N THR A 277 -2.54 -9.86 1.52
CA THR A 277 -2.54 -10.34 2.91
C THR A 277 -1.67 -9.45 3.80
N TRP A 278 -0.55 -8.94 3.29
CA TRP A 278 0.32 -8.00 4.00
C TRP A 278 -0.42 -6.70 4.34
N TYR A 279 -1.05 -6.08 3.35
CA TYR A 279 -1.71 -4.77 3.53
C TYR A 279 -2.93 -4.80 4.47
N ARG A 280 -3.56 -5.96 4.69
CA ARG A 280 -4.70 -6.09 5.61
C ARG A 280 -4.32 -6.01 7.10
N ARG A 281 -3.04 -6.14 7.44
CA ARG A 281 -2.58 -6.23 8.84
C ARG A 281 -2.78 -4.90 9.58
N ASP A 282 -2.33 -3.81 8.99
CA ASP A 282 -2.00 -2.61 9.76
C ASP A 282 -3.05 -1.49 9.69
N GLY A 283 -4.15 -1.69 8.95
CA GLY A 283 -5.35 -0.83 8.98
C GLY A 283 -5.21 0.62 8.48
N HIS A 284 -4.00 1.10 8.21
CA HIS A 284 -3.70 2.47 7.80
C HIS A 284 -3.74 2.70 6.29
N TRP A 285 -3.92 1.66 5.48
CA TRP A 285 -3.94 1.77 4.02
C TRP A 285 -5.30 2.25 3.51
N LYS A 286 -5.32 3.41 2.86
CA LYS A 286 -6.52 3.87 2.15
C LYS A 286 -6.59 3.26 0.76
N LEU A 287 -7.71 2.60 0.45
CA LEU A 287 -7.92 1.92 -0.83
C LEU A 287 -8.43 2.88 -1.90
N PHE A 288 -7.82 2.82 -3.08
CA PHE A 288 -8.27 3.54 -4.29
C PHE A 288 -8.14 2.62 -5.50
N ARG A 289 -9.06 2.71 -6.46
CA ARG A 289 -8.80 2.25 -7.83
C ARG A 289 -7.82 3.20 -8.50
N PRO A 290 -7.05 2.76 -9.51
CA PRO A 290 -6.18 3.68 -10.26
C PRO A 290 -6.93 4.83 -10.94
N ASP A 291 -8.21 4.62 -11.25
CA ASP A 291 -9.07 5.61 -11.89
C ASP A 291 -9.68 6.61 -10.88
N ASP A 292 -9.58 6.35 -9.57
CA ASP A 292 -10.08 7.22 -8.49
C ASP A 292 -9.10 8.38 -8.19
N TRP A 293 -8.54 8.99 -9.23
CA TRP A 293 -7.46 9.98 -9.10
C TRP A 293 -7.87 11.18 -8.25
N GLU A 294 -9.02 11.78 -8.55
CA GLU A 294 -9.51 12.96 -7.86
C GLU A 294 -9.70 12.69 -6.36
N LEU A 295 -10.26 11.51 -6.04
CA LEU A 295 -10.47 11.07 -4.65
C LEU A 295 -9.15 10.85 -3.92
N ALA A 296 -8.18 10.20 -4.57
CA ALA A 296 -6.87 9.97 -3.97
C ALA A 296 -6.12 11.29 -3.75
N LEU A 297 -6.19 12.22 -4.69
CA LEU A 297 -5.56 13.53 -4.56
C LEU A 297 -6.20 14.36 -3.43
N GLN A 298 -7.53 14.38 -3.35
CA GLN A 298 -8.26 15.04 -2.26
C GLN A 298 -7.87 14.46 -0.89
N PHE A 299 -7.74 13.14 -0.78
CA PHE A 299 -7.29 12.49 0.45
C PHE A 299 -5.87 12.92 0.84
N ILE A 300 -4.93 12.92 -0.10
CA ILE A 300 -3.56 13.35 0.14
C ILE A 300 -3.54 14.81 0.62
N GLU A 301 -4.24 15.71 -0.08
CA GLU A 301 -4.29 17.13 0.30
C GLU A 301 -4.96 17.37 1.65
N ALA A 302 -6.03 16.65 1.98
CA ALA A 302 -6.70 16.76 3.27
C ALA A 302 -5.78 16.35 4.43
N VAL A 303 -4.99 15.29 4.25
CA VAL A 303 -4.00 14.86 5.25
C VAL A 303 -2.88 15.89 5.37
N ARG A 304 -2.37 16.41 4.25
CA ARG A 304 -1.25 17.38 4.23
C ARG A 304 -1.58 18.74 4.81
N THR A 305 -2.82 19.20 4.64
CA THR A 305 -3.25 20.54 5.08
C THR A 305 -3.84 20.54 6.49
N GLY A 306 -3.85 19.38 7.18
CA GLY A 306 -4.51 19.23 8.48
C GLY A 306 -6.01 19.50 8.41
N GLY A 307 -6.59 19.40 7.21
CA GLY A 307 -7.90 19.93 6.86
C GLY A 307 -9.08 19.12 7.40
N LEU A 308 -8.87 18.14 8.28
CA LEU A 308 -9.94 17.36 8.90
C LEU A 308 -9.78 17.37 10.43
N ARG A 309 -10.66 18.09 11.13
CA ARG A 309 -10.77 18.05 12.60
C ARG A 309 -12.06 17.35 13.02
N LEU A 310 -11.92 16.25 13.75
CA LEU A 310 -13.02 15.58 14.45
C LEU A 310 -13.35 16.36 15.73
N HIS A 311 -14.62 16.67 15.96
CA HIS A 311 -15.07 17.23 17.24
C HIS A 311 -16.36 16.54 17.69
N TYR A 312 -16.43 16.23 18.97
CA TYR A 312 -17.64 15.73 19.61
C TYR A 312 -18.34 16.89 20.29
N ARG A 313 -19.61 17.16 19.95
CA ARG A 313 -20.40 18.20 20.59
C ARG A 313 -21.58 17.56 21.31
N LYS A 314 -21.60 17.71 22.64
CA LYS A 314 -22.75 17.36 23.46
C LYS A 314 -23.63 18.62 23.54
N ASP A 315 -24.72 18.65 22.78
CA ASP A 315 -25.64 19.77 22.85
C ASP A 315 -26.31 19.81 24.23
N ALA A 316 -26.27 20.96 24.89
CA ALA A 316 -26.84 21.16 26.22
C ALA A 316 -28.36 20.97 26.28
N SER A 317 -29.04 20.93 25.12
CA SER A 317 -30.49 20.72 24.98
C SER A 317 -30.87 19.35 24.39
N ALA A 318 -29.90 18.52 23.99
CA ALA A 318 -30.17 17.20 23.42
C ALA A 318 -29.66 16.10 24.36
N SER A 319 -30.51 15.13 24.70
CA SER A 319 -30.15 13.97 25.53
C SER A 319 -29.16 13.01 24.84
N GLN A 320 -28.74 13.30 23.61
CA GLN A 320 -27.91 12.47 22.74
C GLN A 320 -26.86 13.35 22.05
N GLY A 321 -25.58 12.95 22.12
CA GLY A 321 -24.48 13.73 21.54
C GLY A 321 -24.36 13.56 20.03
N SER A 322 -23.82 14.56 19.33
CA SER A 322 -23.54 14.49 17.89
C SER A 322 -22.03 14.47 17.61
N LEU A 323 -21.62 13.65 16.64
CA LEU A 323 -20.24 13.60 16.16
C LEU A 323 -20.12 14.50 14.93
N GLY A 324 -19.28 15.53 15.01
CA GLY A 324 -19.00 16.47 13.93
C GLY A 324 -17.63 16.24 13.30
N ILE A 325 -17.53 16.26 11.97
CA ILE A 325 -16.27 16.32 11.24
C ILE A 325 -16.18 17.68 10.56
N GLN A 326 -15.20 18.50 10.94
CA GLN A 326 -14.93 19.78 10.30
C GLN A 326 -13.89 19.60 9.20
N LEU A 327 -14.23 20.04 7.99
CA LEU A 327 -13.28 20.26 6.94
C LEU A 327 -12.74 21.69 7.09
N LEU A 328 -11.44 21.84 7.27
CA LEU A 328 -10.74 23.12 7.36
C LEU A 328 -9.84 23.31 6.13
N LYS A 329 -9.70 24.55 5.68
CA LYS A 329 -8.69 24.96 4.71
C LYS A 329 -8.01 26.20 5.28
N ASN A 330 -6.69 26.15 5.48
CA ASN A 330 -5.92 27.22 6.11
C ASN A 330 -6.51 27.67 7.47
N ASP A 331 -6.85 26.71 8.33
CA ASP A 331 -7.55 26.94 9.61
C ASP A 331 -8.95 27.60 9.53
N GLN A 332 -9.49 27.83 8.33
CA GLN A 332 -10.86 28.29 8.15
C GLN A 332 -11.82 27.14 7.89
N LEU A 333 -12.94 27.11 8.63
CA LEU A 333 -14.00 26.12 8.47
C LEU A 333 -14.63 26.20 7.08
N GLN A 334 -14.55 25.11 6.34
CA GLN A 334 -15.11 24.96 5.00
C GLN A 334 -16.46 24.22 5.03
N ALA A 335 -16.54 23.15 5.83
CA ALA A 335 -17.75 22.35 5.95
C ALA A 335 -17.79 21.59 7.29
N THR A 336 -18.97 21.22 7.77
CA THR A 336 -19.14 20.33 8.93
C THR A 336 -20.06 19.16 8.57
N LEU A 337 -19.58 17.92 8.65
CA LEU A 337 -20.43 16.72 8.61
C LEU A 337 -20.91 16.39 10.03
N ILE A 338 -22.19 16.11 10.22
CA ILE A 338 -22.77 15.75 11.52
C ILE A 338 -23.42 14.37 11.45
N TYR A 339 -23.04 13.46 12.35
CA TYR A 339 -23.65 12.13 12.50
C TYR A 339 -24.61 12.10 13.70
N SER A 340 -25.80 11.53 13.51
CA SER A 340 -26.79 11.32 14.58
C SER A 340 -26.66 9.94 15.22
N GLU A 341 -26.98 9.84 16.52
CA GLU A 341 -26.77 8.65 17.35
C GLU A 341 -27.57 7.41 16.88
N ARG A 342 -28.70 7.59 16.16
CA ARG A 342 -29.49 6.49 15.58
C ARG A 342 -28.75 5.68 14.51
N LYS A 343 -27.79 6.29 13.80
CA LYS A 343 -26.93 5.58 12.82
C LYS A 343 -25.72 4.90 13.49
N ARG A 344 -25.37 5.29 14.72
CA ARG A 344 -24.27 4.69 15.50
C ARG A 344 -24.57 3.23 15.83
N GLU A 345 -25.77 2.88 16.29
CA GLU A 345 -26.11 1.49 16.66
C GLU A 345 -26.11 0.52 15.46
N ALA A 346 -26.56 0.96 14.28
CA ALA A 346 -26.50 0.16 13.06
C ALA A 346 -25.05 -0.06 12.58
N LEU A 347 -24.18 0.96 12.75
CA LEU A 347 -22.73 0.87 12.50
C LEU A 347 -22.00 -0.01 13.54
N LEU A 348 -22.49 -0.04 14.79
CA LEU A 348 -21.93 -0.83 15.89
C LEU A 348 -22.31 -2.32 15.87
N GLN A 349 -23.21 -2.77 14.98
CA GLN A 349 -23.52 -4.20 14.81
C GLN A 349 -22.80 -4.85 13.61
N GLY A 350 -22.01 -4.08 12.85
CA GLY A 350 -21.22 -4.59 11.72
C GLY A 350 -19.86 -5.17 12.14
N PRO A 351 -19.22 -6.02 11.32
CA PRO A 351 -17.97 -6.73 11.65
C PRO A 351 -16.72 -5.84 11.84
N PHE A 352 -16.88 -4.52 11.81
CA PHE A 352 -15.81 -3.52 11.71
C PHE A 352 -15.20 -3.09 13.07
N LEU A 353 -15.64 -3.67 14.18
CA LEU A 353 -15.46 -3.12 15.54
C LEU A 353 -14.26 -3.61 16.37
N GLN A 354 -13.18 -4.08 15.74
CA GLN A 354 -11.98 -4.49 16.48
C GLN A 354 -10.79 -3.51 16.35
N LYS A 355 -10.98 -2.26 15.90
CA LYS A 355 -9.87 -1.32 15.64
C LYS A 355 -10.10 0.14 16.11
N PRO A 356 -9.02 0.93 16.31
CA PRO A 356 -9.04 2.24 16.99
C PRO A 356 -9.89 3.34 16.31
N PRO A 357 -10.32 4.38 17.07
CA PRO A 357 -11.24 5.45 16.63
C PRO A 357 -10.79 6.24 15.38
N ASP A 358 -9.48 6.34 15.16
CA ASP A 358 -8.84 7.18 14.15
C ASP A 358 -9.07 6.66 12.71
N ILE A 359 -9.40 5.38 12.57
CA ILE A 359 -9.65 4.70 11.28
C ILE A 359 -11.05 5.00 10.73
N TRP A 360 -11.99 5.39 11.60
CA TRP A 360 -13.41 5.59 11.23
C TRP A 360 -13.63 6.78 10.29
N ALA A 361 -12.90 7.89 10.49
CA ALA A 361 -13.09 9.11 9.71
C ALA A 361 -12.77 8.92 8.22
N GLY A 362 -11.78 8.08 7.90
CA GLY A 362 -11.42 7.75 6.53
C GLY A 362 -12.46 6.88 5.81
N ALA A 363 -13.18 6.02 6.53
CA ALA A 363 -14.14 5.08 5.93
C ALA A 363 -15.50 5.72 5.63
N LEU A 364 -15.91 6.70 6.45
CA LEU A 364 -17.18 7.42 6.30
C LEU A 364 -17.15 8.51 5.21
N LEU A 365 -15.97 8.91 4.71
CA LEU A 365 -15.79 9.96 3.70
C LEU A 365 -16.32 9.63 2.28
N ILE A 366 -16.99 8.49 2.05
CA ILE A 366 -17.46 8.08 0.71
C ILE A 366 -18.98 7.94 0.60
N HIS A 367 -19.76 8.03 1.69
CA HIS A 367 -21.22 8.02 1.57
C HIS A 367 -21.90 8.97 2.57
N GLU A 368 -22.60 9.96 1.99
CA GLU A 368 -23.67 10.81 2.53
C GLU A 368 -23.33 12.17 3.19
N ALA A 369 -23.97 13.19 2.61
CA ALA A 369 -24.33 14.54 3.09
C ALA A 369 -23.22 15.59 3.32
N VAL A 370 -23.38 16.73 2.63
CA VAL A 370 -22.59 17.96 2.85
C VAL A 370 -23.50 19.03 3.45
N LEU A 371 -23.09 19.64 4.57
CA LEU A 371 -23.72 20.83 5.14
C LEU A 371 -23.04 22.08 4.57
N LEU A 372 -23.82 22.99 4.01
CA LEU A 372 -23.32 24.28 3.53
C LEU A 372 -23.25 25.28 4.69
N ALA A 373 -22.33 26.24 4.58
CA ALA A 373 -22.03 27.23 5.63
C ALA A 373 -23.23 28.14 6.01
N ASP A 374 -24.28 28.15 5.20
CA ASP A 374 -25.51 28.91 5.40
C ASP A 374 -26.65 28.10 6.06
N GLY A 375 -26.35 26.89 6.56
CA GLY A 375 -27.31 26.04 7.26
C GLY A 375 -28.12 25.12 6.36
N ARG A 376 -27.88 25.11 5.05
CA ARG A 376 -28.58 24.22 4.10
C ARG A 376 -27.90 22.86 4.00
N HIS A 377 -28.71 21.84 3.70
CA HIS A 377 -28.25 20.45 3.59
C HIS A 377 -28.29 19.97 2.13
N LEU A 378 -27.20 19.37 1.66
CA LEU A 378 -27.12 18.75 0.32
C LEU A 378 -27.03 17.22 0.46
N PHE A 379 -28.02 16.52 -0.08
CA PHE A 379 -28.07 15.05 -0.10
C PHE A 379 -27.99 14.55 -1.55
N ALA A 380 -27.09 13.60 -1.81
CA ALA A 380 -26.94 12.93 -3.10
C ALA A 380 -27.15 11.43 -2.92
N PHE A 381 -27.94 10.80 -3.79
CA PHE A 381 -28.31 9.38 -3.72
C PHE A 381 -27.94 8.65 -5.02
N SER A 382 -27.44 7.42 -4.89
CA SER A 382 -27.19 6.46 -5.99
C SER A 382 -28.41 5.54 -6.18
N PRO A 383 -28.72 5.07 -7.41
CA PRO A 383 -29.83 4.13 -7.69
C PRO A 383 -29.80 2.85 -6.85
N THR A 384 -28.62 2.39 -6.42
CA THR A 384 -28.43 1.19 -5.59
C THR A 384 -29.01 1.31 -4.17
N HIS A 385 -29.44 2.51 -3.75
CA HIS A 385 -30.04 2.74 -2.43
C HIS A 385 -31.54 3.07 -2.48
N THR A 386 -32.16 3.11 -3.66
CA THR A 386 -33.57 3.49 -3.82
C THR A 386 -34.54 2.46 -3.23
N GLU A 387 -34.18 1.17 -3.24
CA GLU A 387 -35.03 0.09 -2.71
C GLU A 387 -35.21 0.12 -1.19
N LEU A 388 -34.28 0.76 -0.44
CA LEU A 388 -34.32 0.82 1.02
C LEU A 388 -35.29 1.87 1.58
N PHE A 389 -35.90 2.71 0.74
CA PHE A 389 -36.66 3.89 1.19
C PHE A 389 -38.09 3.96 0.62
N GLN A 390 -38.80 2.84 0.57
CA GLN A 390 -40.21 2.79 0.15
C GLN A 390 -41.19 3.59 1.05
N ASN A 391 -40.77 4.06 2.23
CA ASN A 391 -41.67 4.69 3.22
C ASN A 391 -41.32 6.16 3.56
N VAL A 392 -40.56 6.87 2.74
CA VAL A 392 -40.32 8.31 2.95
C VAL A 392 -40.78 9.07 1.72
N GLY A 393 -41.82 9.87 1.86
CA GLY A 393 -42.46 10.65 0.79
C GLY A 393 -41.44 11.22 -0.20
N VAL A 394 -41.40 10.61 -1.37
CA VAL A 394 -40.60 11.03 -2.52
C VAL A 394 -41.33 12.19 -3.17
N VAL A 395 -40.69 13.34 -3.26
CA VAL A 395 -41.12 14.38 -4.20
C VAL A 395 -40.17 14.23 -5.38
N GLU A 396 -40.65 13.55 -6.43
CA GLU A 396 -39.99 13.54 -7.72
C GLU A 396 -40.21 14.92 -8.35
N GLY A 397 -39.12 15.61 -8.66
CA GLY A 397 -39.16 16.89 -9.33
C GLY A 397 -37.97 17.02 -10.27
N SER A 398 -38.27 17.12 -11.57
CA SER A 398 -37.38 17.74 -12.55
C SER A 398 -36.90 19.10 -12.03
N ALA A 399 -35.67 19.47 -12.38
CA ALA A 399 -35.03 20.72 -11.94
C ALA A 399 -36.04 21.88 -11.96
N PRO A 400 -36.23 22.60 -10.83
CA PRO A 400 -37.01 23.83 -10.89
C PRO A 400 -36.32 24.75 -11.89
N GLU A 401 -37.05 25.35 -12.83
CA GLU A 401 -36.54 26.23 -13.89
C GLU A 401 -35.85 27.52 -13.37
N SER A 402 -35.49 27.58 -12.08
CA SER A 402 -34.79 28.69 -11.44
C SER A 402 -33.87 28.21 -10.29
N LEU A 403 -32.92 27.32 -10.58
CA LEU A 403 -31.82 27.05 -9.65
C LEU A 403 -30.94 28.31 -9.52
N PRO A 404 -30.56 28.74 -8.30
CA PRO A 404 -29.52 29.77 -8.13
C PRO A 404 -28.23 29.33 -8.84
N GLY A 405 -27.48 30.27 -9.44
CA GLY A 405 -26.35 29.95 -10.34
C GLY A 405 -25.35 28.92 -9.78
N TRP A 406 -24.95 29.05 -8.52
CA TRP A 406 -24.02 28.11 -7.87
C TRP A 406 -24.58 26.68 -7.75
N MET A 407 -25.91 26.52 -7.69
CA MET A 407 -26.61 25.24 -7.63
C MET A 407 -26.78 24.62 -9.01
N ALA A 408 -26.92 25.45 -10.05
CA ALA A 408 -26.89 25.00 -11.44
C ALA A 408 -25.50 24.48 -11.82
N ASP A 409 -24.43 25.17 -11.40
CA ASP A 409 -23.05 24.74 -11.62
C ASP A 409 -22.74 23.41 -10.91
N ALA A 410 -23.18 23.27 -9.66
CA ALA A 410 -23.05 22.03 -8.90
C ALA A 410 -23.85 20.87 -9.52
N TRP A 411 -25.08 21.14 -9.99
CA TRP A 411 -25.91 20.16 -10.69
C TRP A 411 -25.28 19.73 -12.03
N GLN A 412 -24.69 20.65 -12.77
CA GLN A 412 -24.06 20.38 -14.06
C GLN A 412 -22.77 19.55 -13.91
N VAL A 413 -21.91 19.89 -12.94
CA VAL A 413 -20.73 19.08 -12.58
C VAL A 413 -21.16 17.68 -12.12
N PHE A 414 -22.23 17.59 -11.34
CA PHE A 414 -22.76 16.32 -10.84
C PHE A 414 -23.38 15.44 -11.94
N GLN A 415 -24.19 15.99 -12.85
CA GLN A 415 -24.72 15.23 -14.01
C GLN A 415 -23.61 14.78 -14.97
N THR A 416 -22.51 15.53 -15.05
CA THR A 416 -21.35 15.14 -15.86
C THR A 416 -20.62 13.93 -15.27
N GLN A 417 -20.56 13.83 -13.93
CA GLN A 417 -19.94 12.70 -13.23
C GLN A 417 -20.90 11.51 -13.02
N PHE A 418 -22.20 11.78 -12.91
CA PHE A 418 -23.24 10.79 -12.62
C PHE A 418 -24.45 10.98 -13.56
N PRO A 419 -24.30 10.66 -14.86
CA PRO A 419 -25.34 10.93 -15.87
C PRO A 419 -26.65 10.16 -15.63
N GLU A 420 -26.64 9.14 -14.78
CA GLU A 420 -27.83 8.36 -14.40
C GLU A 420 -28.59 8.93 -13.19
N ALA A 421 -28.05 9.95 -12.52
CA ALA A 421 -28.70 10.56 -11.36
C ALA A 421 -29.92 11.40 -11.79
N ARG A 422 -31.10 11.05 -11.26
CA ARG A 422 -32.39 11.61 -11.69
C ARG A 422 -32.95 12.71 -10.77
N ALA A 423 -32.39 12.90 -9.58
CA ALA A 423 -32.90 13.87 -8.60
C ALA A 423 -31.81 14.41 -7.66
N LEU A 424 -31.95 15.68 -7.28
CA LEU A 424 -31.19 16.34 -6.20
C LEU A 424 -32.21 16.88 -5.19
N ARG A 425 -32.05 16.55 -3.90
CA ARG A 425 -32.94 17.06 -2.85
C ARG A 425 -32.21 18.08 -1.98
N LEU A 426 -32.58 19.35 -2.16
CA LEU A 426 -32.24 20.43 -1.24
C LEU A 426 -33.23 20.38 -0.08
N LYS A 427 -32.75 20.32 1.16
CA LYS A 427 -33.58 20.61 2.32
C LYS A 427 -33.11 21.95 2.89
N VAL A 428 -33.98 22.95 2.76
CA VAL A 428 -33.82 24.28 3.38
C VAL A 428 -34.17 24.16 4.85
#